data_AF-A0A1S6XPY3-F1
#
_entry.id   AF-A0A1S6XPY3-F1
#
_cell.length_a   1.000
_cell.length_b   1.000
_cell.length_c   1.000
_cell.angle_alpha   90.00
_cell.angle_beta   90.00
_cell.angle_gamma   90.00
#
_symmetry.space_group_name_H-M   'P 1'
#
loop_
_entity.id
_entity.type
_entity.pdbx_description
1 polymer ?
#
loop_
_entity_poly.entity_id
_entity_poly.type
_entity_poly.pdbx_seq_one_letter_code
_entity_poly.pdbx_strand_id
1 'polypeptide(L)'
;MLFFLWKNALCHAIVKAAFHIRISFQLFSLEKIKNMLNKVTLIGNLGADPESRTMPSGAEVVNFRIGTSQSYVDKTTSQRINKTEWHSIVVFNPHFAKVALQYLNKGSKVYVEGQLQTRKWEDKSGQTHYTTEIVLPQYKGELKILDSVQKQIMAWESGDREYLETTLDDNISF
;
A
#
# COMPACT_ATOMS: atom_id res chain seq x y z
N MET A 1 -62.78 -25.13 8.42
CA MET A 1 -62.46 -24.50 7.12
C MET A 1 -61.54 -23.28 7.24
N LEU A 2 -61.64 -22.46 8.30
CA LEU A 2 -60.81 -21.26 8.50
C LEU A 2 -59.30 -21.52 8.78
N PHE A 3 -58.93 -22.66 9.35
CA PHE A 3 -57.53 -23.01 9.64
C PHE A 3 -56.66 -23.28 8.40
N PHE A 4 -57.26 -23.76 7.31
CA PHE A 4 -56.53 -24.09 6.07
C PHE A 4 -56.22 -22.83 5.25
N LEU A 5 -57.12 -21.86 5.27
CA LEU A 5 -56.94 -20.56 4.62
C LEU A 5 -55.83 -19.73 5.28
N TRP A 6 -55.67 -19.82 6.61
CA TRP A 6 -54.65 -19.06 7.33
C TRP A 6 -53.22 -19.59 7.10
N LYS A 7 -53.03 -20.91 6.96
CA LYS A 7 -51.72 -21.51 6.66
C LYS A 7 -51.16 -21.09 5.30
N ASN A 8 -52.00 -20.97 4.27
CA ASN A 8 -51.57 -20.54 2.95
C ASN A 8 -51.18 -19.06 2.89
N ALA A 9 -51.91 -18.20 3.60
CA ALA A 9 -51.59 -16.78 3.70
C ALA A 9 -50.25 -16.55 4.44
N LEU A 10 -50.00 -17.31 5.51
CA LEU A 10 -48.76 -17.23 6.28
C LEU A 10 -47.55 -17.71 5.46
N CYS A 11 -47.70 -18.80 4.71
CA CYS A 11 -46.65 -19.34 3.84
C CYS A 11 -46.27 -18.34 2.74
N HIS A 12 -47.25 -17.71 2.09
CA HIS A 12 -46.99 -16.73 1.05
C HIS A 12 -46.30 -15.47 1.57
N ALA A 13 -46.64 -15.02 2.78
CA ALA A 13 -46.00 -13.87 3.43
C ALA A 13 -44.54 -14.16 3.78
N ILE A 14 -44.23 -15.36 4.30
CA ILE A 14 -42.87 -15.78 4.64
C ILE A 14 -42.02 -15.91 3.37
N VAL A 15 -42.56 -16.49 2.29
CA VAL A 15 -41.85 -16.60 1.00
C VAL A 15 -41.63 -15.22 0.37
N LYS A 16 -42.61 -14.30 0.43
CA LYS A 16 -42.44 -12.91 -0.03
C LYS A 16 -41.39 -12.14 0.78
N ALA A 17 -41.38 -12.30 2.10
CA ALA A 17 -40.39 -11.69 2.98
C ALA A 17 -39.00 -12.26 2.72
N ALA A 18 -38.87 -13.59 2.58
CA ALA A 18 -37.61 -14.24 2.24
C ALA A 18 -37.09 -13.84 0.84
N PHE A 19 -37.99 -13.65 -0.13
CA PHE A 19 -37.65 -13.16 -1.48
C PHE A 19 -37.18 -11.70 -1.47
N HIS A 20 -37.86 -10.83 -0.71
CA HIS A 20 -37.42 -9.44 -0.52
C HIS A 20 -36.09 -9.36 0.23
N ILE A 21 -35.91 -10.12 1.32
CA ILE A 21 -34.66 -10.18 2.08
C ILE A 21 -33.51 -10.68 1.20
N ARG A 22 -33.76 -11.70 0.36
CA ARG A 22 -32.75 -12.26 -0.56
C ARG A 22 -32.41 -11.31 -1.70
N ILE A 23 -33.38 -10.58 -2.25
CA ILE A 23 -33.15 -9.53 -3.26
C ILE A 23 -32.39 -8.34 -2.65
N SER A 24 -32.76 -7.89 -1.45
CA SER A 24 -32.07 -6.80 -0.74
C SER A 24 -30.63 -7.19 -0.35
N PHE A 25 -30.39 -8.44 0.03
CA PHE A 25 -29.04 -8.95 0.33
C PHE A 25 -28.17 -9.07 -0.94
N GLN A 26 -28.75 -9.49 -2.07
CA GLN A 26 -28.07 -9.55 -3.36
C GLN A 26 -27.75 -8.15 -3.91
N LEU A 27 -28.66 -7.17 -3.73
CA LEU A 27 -28.46 -5.77 -4.13
C LEU A 27 -27.39 -5.06 -3.29
N PHE A 28 -27.34 -5.32 -1.98
CA PHE A 28 -26.27 -4.81 -1.10
C PHE A 28 -24.88 -5.36 -1.50
N SER A 29 -24.83 -6.58 -2.03
CA SER A 29 -23.58 -7.20 -2.51
C SER A 29 -23.14 -6.70 -3.89
N LEU A 30 -24.02 -6.07 -4.67
CA LEU A 30 -23.70 -5.58 -6.02
C LEU A 30 -23.27 -4.10 -6.04
N GLU A 31 -23.62 -3.30 -5.03
CA GLU A 31 -23.07 -1.93 -4.90
C GLU A 31 -21.55 -1.93 -4.71
N LYS A 32 -20.99 -2.98 -4.10
CA LYS A 32 -19.53 -3.13 -3.92
C LYS A 32 -18.74 -3.30 -5.23
N ILE A 33 -19.39 -3.66 -6.35
CA ILE A 33 -18.69 -3.97 -7.62
C ILE A 33 -18.73 -2.79 -8.60
N LYS A 34 -19.33 -1.66 -8.23
CA LYS A 34 -19.40 -0.47 -9.10
C LYS A 34 -18.14 0.39 -9.10
N ASN A 35 -17.24 0.18 -8.14
CA ASN A 35 -16.06 1.03 -7.93
C ASN A 35 -14.79 0.38 -8.48
N MET A 36 -14.03 1.13 -9.28
CA MET A 36 -12.73 0.73 -9.81
C MET A 36 -11.70 0.62 -8.67
N LEU A 37 -10.80 -0.37 -8.75
CA LEU A 37 -9.70 -0.56 -7.79
C LEU A 37 -8.37 -0.12 -8.41
N ASN A 38 -7.74 0.87 -7.79
CA ASN A 38 -6.34 1.23 -8.05
C ASN A 38 -5.56 1.01 -6.76
N LYS A 39 -4.71 -0.02 -6.77
CA LYS A 39 -3.84 -0.39 -5.66
C LYS A 39 -2.50 -0.86 -6.23
N VAL A 40 -1.42 -0.33 -5.69
CA VAL A 40 -0.05 -0.73 -5.98
C VAL A 40 0.61 -1.14 -4.67
N THR A 41 1.20 -2.34 -4.65
CA THR A 41 1.95 -2.87 -3.50
C THR A 41 3.36 -3.20 -3.94
N LEU A 42 4.36 -2.61 -3.28
CA LEU A 42 5.76 -2.81 -3.59
C LEU A 42 6.55 -3.17 -2.34
N ILE A 43 7.55 -4.03 -2.54
CA ILE A 43 8.62 -4.26 -1.58
C ILE A 43 9.93 -4.00 -2.30
N GLY A 44 10.76 -3.11 -1.77
CA GLY A 44 12.04 -2.81 -2.37
C GLY A 44 12.92 -1.96 -1.46
N ASN A 45 14.04 -1.52 -2.01
CA ASN A 45 15.05 -0.76 -1.27
C ASN A 45 15.09 0.70 -1.75
N LEU A 46 15.32 1.63 -0.83
CA LEU A 46 15.51 3.04 -1.16
C LEU A 46 16.82 3.26 -1.95
N GLY A 47 16.74 4.00 -3.05
CA GLY A 47 17.92 4.38 -3.84
C GLY A 47 18.69 5.59 -3.29
N ALA A 48 18.00 6.43 -2.54
CA ALA A 48 18.50 7.66 -1.91
C ALA A 48 17.70 7.93 -0.62
N ASP A 49 18.20 8.84 0.20
CA ASP A 49 17.51 9.30 1.40
C ASP A 49 16.18 9.99 1.02
N PRO A 50 15.15 9.91 1.87
CA PRO A 50 13.87 10.57 1.62
C PRO A 50 14.00 12.09 1.65
N GLU A 51 13.41 12.76 0.66
CA GLU A 51 13.43 14.21 0.54
C GLU A 51 12.09 14.80 1.00
N SER A 52 12.12 15.77 1.93
CA SER A 52 10.93 16.52 2.34
C SER A 52 10.74 17.76 1.46
N ARG A 53 9.50 18.01 1.05
CA ARG A 53 9.09 19.19 0.30
C ARG A 53 7.81 19.76 0.90
N THR A 54 7.88 21.03 1.28
CA THR A 54 6.70 21.78 1.70
C THR A 54 5.94 22.30 0.47
N MET A 55 4.66 21.97 0.36
CA MET A 55 3.79 22.52 -0.67
C MET A 55 3.36 23.96 -0.32
N PRO A 56 2.96 24.77 -1.32
CA PRO A 56 2.42 26.11 -1.07
C PRO A 56 1.19 26.13 -0.15
N SER A 57 0.46 25.00 -0.06
CA SER A 57 -0.65 24.80 0.87
C SER A 57 -0.22 24.62 2.34
N GLY A 58 1.08 24.57 2.63
CA GLY A 58 1.63 24.29 3.97
C GLY A 58 1.71 22.80 4.32
N ALA A 59 1.23 21.90 3.45
CA ALA A 59 1.35 20.47 3.65
C ALA A 59 2.78 19.98 3.34
N GLU A 60 3.34 19.15 4.23
CA GLU A 60 4.61 18.48 4.03
C GLU A 60 4.40 17.21 3.18
N VAL A 61 5.22 17.06 2.14
CA VAL A 61 5.20 15.92 1.23
C VAL A 61 6.58 15.31 1.22
N VAL A 62 6.66 13.98 1.28
CA VAL A 62 7.94 13.27 1.25
C VAL A 62 8.04 12.46 -0.04
N ASN A 63 9.19 12.57 -0.69
CA ASN A 63 9.50 11.94 -1.96
C ASN A 63 10.71 11.02 -1.81
N PHE A 64 10.62 9.81 -2.37
CA PHE A 64 11.75 8.89 -2.44
C PHE A 64 11.58 7.91 -3.58
N ARG A 65 12.67 7.21 -3.94
CA ARG A 65 12.69 6.19 -4.99
C ARG A 65 12.99 4.81 -4.44
N ILE A 66 12.20 3.84 -4.87
CA ILE A 66 12.39 2.43 -4.52
C ILE A 66 12.83 1.66 -5.75
N GLY A 67 13.87 0.84 -5.60
CA GLY A 67 14.27 -0.17 -6.58
C GLY A 67 13.63 -1.52 -6.30
N THR A 68 13.00 -2.13 -7.31
CA THR A 68 12.56 -3.53 -7.29
C THR A 68 13.33 -4.32 -8.34
N SER A 69 13.98 -5.42 -7.95
CA SER A 69 14.76 -6.26 -8.85
C SER A 69 14.07 -7.59 -9.14
N GLN A 70 14.03 -7.97 -10.41
CA GLN A 70 13.58 -9.29 -10.86
C GLN A 70 14.74 -10.04 -11.53
N SER A 71 15.01 -11.27 -11.11
CA SER A 71 15.93 -12.18 -11.80
C SER A 71 15.14 -13.15 -12.67
N TYR A 72 15.50 -13.27 -13.95
CA TYR A 72 14.96 -14.31 -14.84
C TYR A 72 16.06 -14.89 -15.72
N VAL A 73 15.85 -16.11 -16.22
CA VAL A 73 16.75 -16.73 -17.19
C VAL A 73 16.22 -16.43 -18.59
N ASP A 74 17.05 -15.83 -19.42
CA ASP A 74 16.70 -15.56 -20.81
C ASP A 74 16.75 -16.86 -21.62
N LYS A 75 15.68 -17.12 -22.37
CA LYS A 75 15.50 -18.38 -23.10
C LYS A 75 16.40 -18.49 -24.31
N THR A 76 16.82 -17.37 -24.89
CA THR A 76 17.67 -17.37 -26.10
C THR A 76 19.13 -17.54 -25.73
N THR A 77 19.59 -16.86 -24.68
CA THR A 77 21.00 -16.84 -24.27
C THR A 77 21.32 -17.83 -23.15
N SER A 78 20.30 -18.41 -22.50
CA SER A 78 20.43 -19.24 -21.29
C SER A 78 21.18 -18.55 -20.14
N GLN A 79 21.27 -17.22 -20.17
CA GLN A 79 21.93 -16.42 -19.14
C GLN A 79 20.93 -15.87 -18.12
N ARG A 80 21.38 -15.72 -16.87
CA ARG A 80 20.59 -15.08 -15.81
C ARG A 80 20.68 -13.56 -15.96
N ILE A 81 19.55 -12.92 -16.24
CA ILE A 81 19.41 -11.47 -16.34
C ILE A 81 18.74 -10.95 -15.07
N ASN A 82 19.29 -9.84 -14.54
CA ASN A 82 18.69 -9.09 -13.45
C ASN A 82 18.19 -7.75 -14.00
N LYS A 83 16.88 -7.51 -13.89
CA LYS A 83 16.25 -6.24 -14.29
C LYS A 83 15.80 -5.51 -13.04
N THR A 84 16.23 -4.26 -12.89
CA THR A 84 15.81 -3.37 -11.80
C THR A 84 14.89 -2.29 -12.34
N GLU A 85 13.75 -2.12 -11.69
CA GLU A 85 12.79 -1.05 -11.97
C GLU A 85 12.78 -0.06 -10.81
N TRP A 86 12.73 1.23 -11.15
CA TRP A 86 12.75 2.32 -10.19
C TRP A 86 11.38 2.99 -10.15
N HIS A 87 10.80 3.05 -8.96
CA HIS A 87 9.48 3.59 -8.72
C HIS A 87 9.59 4.88 -7.91
N SER A 88 8.95 5.96 -8.38
CA SER A 88 8.89 7.22 -7.66
C SER A 88 7.70 7.19 -6.70
N ILE A 89 7.96 7.36 -5.40
CA ILE A 89 6.95 7.34 -4.35
C ILE A 89 6.73 8.77 -3.85
N VAL A 90 5.46 9.16 -3.69
CA VAL A 90 5.04 10.45 -3.17
C VAL A 90 4.12 10.23 -1.98
N VAL A 91 4.51 10.72 -0.81
CA VAL A 91 3.76 10.51 0.44
C VAL A 91 3.13 11.82 0.89
N PHE A 92 1.80 11.89 0.80
CA PHE A 92 1.01 13.00 1.33
C PHE A 92 0.48 12.75 2.74
N ASN A 93 0.53 11.49 3.21
CA ASN A 93 0.10 11.16 4.55
C ASN A 93 1.12 11.69 5.57
N PRO A 94 0.74 12.61 6.48
CA PRO A 94 1.67 13.25 7.40
C PRO A 94 2.29 12.26 8.41
N HIS A 95 1.58 11.18 8.75
CA HIS A 95 2.13 10.14 9.63
C HIS A 95 3.24 9.37 8.93
N PHE A 96 2.98 8.87 7.71
CA PHE A 96 3.99 8.15 6.94
C PHE A 96 5.13 9.05 6.47
N ALA A 97 4.89 10.33 6.23
CA ALA A 97 5.93 11.31 5.93
C ALA A 97 6.93 11.45 7.09
N LYS A 98 6.44 11.62 8.33
CA LYS A 98 7.29 11.68 9.52
C LYS A 98 8.08 10.39 9.73
N VAL A 99 7.42 9.23 9.59
CA VAL A 99 8.08 7.92 9.70
C VAL A 99 9.16 7.76 8.63
N ALA A 100 8.88 8.18 7.39
CA ALA A 100 9.85 8.11 6.31
C ALA A 100 11.10 8.94 6.63
N LEU A 101 10.93 10.20 7.03
CA LEU A 101 12.06 11.10 7.32
C LEU A 101 12.88 10.70 8.55
N GLN A 102 12.24 10.12 9.57
CA GLN A 102 12.91 9.78 10.82
C GLN A 102 13.68 8.45 10.73
N TYR A 103 13.14 7.47 9.99
CA TYR A 103 13.63 6.10 10.07
C TYR A 103 14.14 5.52 8.75
N LEU A 104 13.82 6.12 7.60
CA LEU A 104 14.30 5.63 6.31
C LEU A 104 15.58 6.34 5.89
N ASN A 105 16.55 5.54 5.46
CA ASN A 105 17.77 6.01 4.84
C ASN A 105 17.98 5.28 3.51
N LYS A 106 18.96 5.73 2.73
CA LYS A 106 19.41 5.03 1.52
C LYS A 106 19.71 3.56 1.84
N GLY A 107 19.16 2.68 1.01
CA GLY A 107 19.30 1.24 1.16
C GLY A 107 18.21 0.58 1.99
N SER A 108 17.41 1.36 2.74
CA SER A 108 16.39 0.79 3.60
C SER A 108 15.33 -0.01 2.84
N LYS A 109 15.01 -1.18 3.34
CA LYS A 109 13.96 -2.05 2.79
C LYS A 109 12.60 -1.64 3.33
N VAL A 110 11.66 -1.42 2.42
CA VAL A 110 10.31 -0.94 2.76
C VAL A 110 9.24 -1.71 2.01
N TYR A 111 8.08 -1.83 2.65
CA TYR A 111 6.81 -2.17 2.01
C TYR A 111 6.00 -0.89 1.84
N VAL A 112 5.44 -0.71 0.64
CA VAL A 112 4.63 0.45 0.28
C VAL A 112 3.35 0.00 -0.39
N GLU A 113 2.21 0.45 0.12
CA GLU A 113 0.91 0.39 -0.54
C GLU A 113 0.44 1.80 -0.90
N GLY A 114 0.10 2.01 -2.18
CA GLY A 114 -0.38 3.29 -2.69
C GLY A 114 -1.26 3.14 -3.92
N GLN A 115 -1.40 4.23 -4.67
CA GLN A 115 -2.17 4.30 -5.91
C GLN A 115 -1.30 4.82 -7.03
N LEU A 116 -1.46 4.28 -8.24
CA LEU A 116 -0.76 4.79 -9.40
C LEU A 116 -1.43 6.08 -9.88
N GLN A 117 -0.67 7.17 -10.02
CA GLN A 117 -1.15 8.43 -10.58
C GLN A 117 -0.19 8.93 -11.65
N THR A 118 -0.74 9.34 -12.80
CA THR A 118 0.04 9.97 -13.86
C THR A 118 -0.36 11.43 -13.93
N ARG A 119 0.61 12.33 -13.72
CA ARG A 119 0.40 13.77 -13.87
C ARG A 119 1.01 14.27 -15.17
N LYS A 120 0.32 15.21 -15.80
CA LYS A 120 0.82 16.01 -16.92
C LYS A 120 1.49 17.28 -16.36
N TRP A 121 2.68 17.61 -16.85
CA TRP A 121 3.31 18.89 -16.58
C TRP A 121 3.99 19.41 -17.84
N GLU A 122 4.18 20.73 -17.92
CA GLU A 122 4.83 21.39 -19.06
C GLU A 122 6.17 21.94 -18.61
N ASP A 123 7.20 21.75 -19.44
CA ASP A 123 8.50 22.33 -19.20
C ASP A 123 8.56 23.81 -19.61
N LYS A 124 9.69 24.48 -19.33
CA LYS A 124 9.90 25.89 -19.70
C LYS A 124 9.91 26.12 -21.21
N SER A 125 10.03 25.06 -22.01
CA SER A 125 10.04 25.08 -23.47
C SER A 125 8.64 24.83 -24.06
N GLY A 126 7.62 24.62 -23.22
CA GLY A 126 6.24 24.34 -23.63
C GLY A 126 5.97 22.89 -24.04
N GLN A 127 6.91 21.97 -23.83
CA GLN A 127 6.70 20.54 -24.12
C GLN A 127 5.94 19.88 -22.97
N THR A 128 4.90 19.11 -23.34
CA THR A 128 4.10 18.31 -22.40
C THR A 128 4.83 17.02 -22.03
N HIS A 129 5.02 16.79 -20.73
CA HIS A 129 5.58 15.58 -20.15
C HIS A 129 4.56 14.86 -19.27
N TYR A 130 4.69 13.54 -19.21
CA TYR A 130 3.89 12.68 -18.33
C TYR A 130 4.81 12.02 -17.32
N THR A 131 4.43 12.03 -16.05
CA THR A 131 5.17 11.34 -15.00
C THR A 131 4.21 10.49 -14.19
N THR A 132 4.53 9.19 -14.11
CA THR A 132 3.78 8.23 -13.33
C THR A 132 4.45 8.04 -11.99
N GLU A 133 3.69 8.23 -10.92
CA GLU A 133 4.14 8.21 -9.54
C GLU A 133 3.20 7.31 -8.73
N ILE A 134 3.74 6.70 -7.67
CA ILE A 134 2.95 5.95 -6.70
C ILE A 134 2.67 6.88 -5.53
N VAL A 135 1.41 7.20 -5.36
CA VAL A 135 0.96 8.21 -4.41
C VAL A 135 0.34 7.52 -3.20
N LEU A 136 0.76 7.94 -2.01
CA LEU A 136 0.14 7.61 -0.74
C LEU A 136 -0.71 8.82 -0.33
N PRO A 137 -2.05 8.75 -0.51
CA PRO A 137 -2.94 9.87 -0.18
C PRO A 137 -2.95 10.14 1.33
N GLN A 138 -3.46 11.31 1.72
CA GLN A 138 -3.46 11.76 3.12
C GLN A 138 -4.07 10.76 4.11
N TYR A 139 -5.12 10.03 3.70
CA TYR A 139 -5.89 9.10 4.55
C TYR A 139 -5.89 7.65 4.07
N LYS A 140 -5.02 7.29 3.11
CA LYS A 140 -4.96 5.94 2.52
C LYS A 140 -3.50 5.52 2.28
N GLY A 141 -3.32 4.22 2.05
CA GLY A 141 -2.01 3.63 1.81
C GLY A 141 -1.38 3.10 3.10
N GLU A 142 -0.21 2.49 2.94
CA GLU A 142 0.53 1.86 4.02
C GLU A 142 2.02 1.96 3.75
N LEU A 143 2.81 2.27 4.77
CA LEU A 143 4.27 2.26 4.72
C LEU A 143 4.76 1.42 5.90
N LYS A 144 5.58 0.40 5.63
CA LYS A 144 6.25 -0.39 6.66
C LYS A 144 7.74 -0.50 6.38
N ILE A 145 8.52 -0.37 7.44
CA ILE A 145 9.96 -0.58 7.41
C ILE A 145 10.21 -2.06 7.64
N LEU A 146 11.04 -2.67 6.79
CA LEU A 146 11.35 -4.10 6.86
C LEU A 146 12.79 -4.37 7.32
N ASP A 147 13.64 -3.34 7.44
CA ASP A 147 15.03 -3.47 7.88
C ASP A 147 15.18 -4.01 9.30
N SER A 148 14.28 -3.64 10.21
CA SER A 148 14.38 -4.01 11.64
C SER A 148 14.34 -5.53 11.85
N VAL A 149 13.55 -6.24 11.05
CA VAL A 149 13.43 -7.70 11.12
C VAL A 149 14.74 -8.40 10.74
N GLN A 150 15.44 -7.90 9.72
CA GLN A 150 16.71 -8.48 9.27
C GLN A 150 17.83 -8.27 10.28
N LYS A 151 17.93 -7.07 10.86
CA LYS A 151 18.96 -6.76 11.86
C LYS A 151 18.74 -7.55 13.16
N GLN A 152 17.49 -7.73 13.56
CA GLN A 152 17.12 -8.56 14.70
C GLN A 152 17.49 -10.03 14.46
N ILE A 153 17.12 -10.62 13.33
CA ILE A 153 17.47 -12.04 13.03
C ILE A 153 18.99 -12.24 12.99
N MET A 154 19.75 -11.33 12.39
CA MET A 154 21.22 -11.42 12.34
C MET A 154 21.87 -11.32 13.73
N ALA A 155 21.34 -10.46 14.62
CA ALA A 155 21.84 -10.34 15.99
C ALA A 155 21.58 -11.61 16.83
N TRP A 156 20.53 -12.37 16.51
CA TRP A 156 20.20 -13.61 17.20
C TRP A 156 21.07 -14.77 16.70
N GLU A 157 21.46 -14.76 15.42
CA GLU A 157 22.36 -15.73 14.80
C GLU A 157 23.85 -15.50 15.15
N SER A 158 24.27 -14.26 15.43
CA SER A 158 25.66 -13.95 15.79
C SER A 158 26.02 -14.25 17.25
N GLY A 159 25.04 -14.53 18.12
CA GLY A 159 25.28 -14.87 19.53
C GLY A 159 25.73 -13.70 20.43
N ASP A 160 25.76 -12.48 19.89
CA ASP A 160 26.18 -11.27 20.60
C ASP A 160 25.04 -10.72 21.48
N ARG A 161 24.98 -11.17 22.74
CA ARG A 161 23.95 -10.74 23.72
C ARG A 161 24.01 -9.25 24.07
N GLU A 162 25.12 -8.56 23.78
CA GLU A 162 25.35 -7.16 24.13
C GLU A 162 24.53 -6.17 23.26
N TYR A 163 24.08 -6.59 22.06
CA TYR A 163 23.28 -5.74 21.19
C TYR A 163 21.79 -5.70 21.56
N LEU A 164 21.29 -6.75 22.23
CA LEU A 164 19.88 -6.88 22.59
C LEU A 164 19.47 -5.89 23.69
N GLU A 165 20.38 -5.50 24.58
CA GLU A 165 20.05 -4.57 25.67
C GLU A 165 19.89 -3.11 25.20
N THR A 166 20.56 -2.69 24.12
CA THR A 166 20.47 -1.29 23.65
C THR A 166 19.26 -1.02 22.76
N THR A 167 18.71 -2.05 22.09
CA THR A 167 17.51 -1.91 21.23
C THR A 167 16.19 -2.19 21.96
N LEU A 168 16.25 -2.68 23.21
CA LEU A 168 15.08 -2.94 24.04
C LEU A 168 14.63 -1.72 24.87
N ASP A 169 15.44 -0.66 24.92
CA ASP A 169 15.09 0.62 25.58
C ASP A 169 14.32 1.60 24.67
N ASP A 170 14.25 1.36 23.35
CA ASP A 170 13.43 2.17 22.42
C ASP A 170 11.95 1.74 22.41
N ASN A 171 11.50 1.11 23.49
CA ASN A 171 10.12 0.66 23.68
C ASN A 171 9.18 1.86 23.79
N ILE A 172 8.64 2.28 22.64
CA ILE A 172 7.23 2.61 22.42
C ILE A 172 6.59 3.33 23.61
N SER A 173 6.70 4.66 23.65
CA SER A 173 5.83 5.46 24.51
C SER A 173 4.41 5.50 23.94
N PHE A 174 3.46 5.07 24.77
CA PHE A 174 2.00 5.15 24.62
C PHE A 174 1.48 6.41 23.90
#